data_AF-A0A671N1M8-F1
#
_entry.id   AF-A0A671N1M8-F1
#
_cell.length_a   1.000
_cell.length_b   1.000
_cell.length_c   1.000
_cell.angle_alpha   90.00
_cell.angle_beta   90.00
_cell.angle_gamma   90.00
#
_symmetry.space_group_name_H-M   'P 1'
#
loop_
_entity.id
_entity.type
_entity.pdbx_description
1 polymer ?
#
loop_
_entity_poly.entity_id
_entity_poly.type
_entity_poly.pdbx_seq_one_letter_code
_entity_poly.pdbx_strand_id
1 'polypeptide(L)'
;EGATSTVKSLKETKMNEMSVNGEWRSSKVSTETTIIAVRYDGGVVIGSDSRASMGEEYVSSRVINKVIQVHDKIFCCMAGSLADAQASQMLSSISSVFTGQHMSIYLQLEPPLVKSAAAIMRSFCYTHRDELSAGFIVAGWDRKNGPQVFQVSLGGMILEQAFTIGGSGSTFIYGYADAKFKPGMTREESLSLAMDSDNVSGGVVHLAIVTEKGAERQLIPGNKLPVLQSLA
;
A
#
# COMPACT_ATOMS: atom_id res chain seq x y z
N GLU A 1 53.77 -28.47 21.39
CA GLU A 1 53.17 -27.39 20.58
C GLU A 1 52.24 -27.95 19.48
N GLY A 2 51.18 -28.68 19.84
CA GLY A 2 50.37 -29.41 18.85
C GLY A 2 48.85 -29.35 19.02
N ALA A 3 48.33 -28.70 20.07
CA ALA A 3 46.89 -28.61 20.32
C ALA A 3 46.28 -27.26 19.90
N THR A 4 47.10 -26.24 19.65
CA THR A 4 46.63 -24.88 19.35
C THR A 4 46.36 -24.64 17.86
N SER A 5 46.88 -25.49 16.96
CA SER A 5 46.67 -25.37 15.51
C SER A 5 45.36 -26.01 15.03
N THR A 6 44.91 -27.11 15.65
CA THR A 6 43.67 -27.80 15.28
C THR A 6 42.41 -27.06 15.72
N VAL A 7 42.46 -26.30 16.83
CA VAL A 7 41.34 -25.45 17.27
C VAL A 7 41.21 -24.20 16.39
N LYS A 8 42.32 -23.74 15.78
CA LYS A 8 42.31 -22.64 14.82
C LYS A 8 41.70 -23.09 13.48
N SER A 9 42.05 -24.29 13.00
CA SER A 9 41.43 -24.82 11.77
C SER A 9 39.94 -25.10 11.97
N LEU A 10 39.48 -25.63 13.11
CA LEU A 10 38.05 -25.85 13.35
C LEU A 10 37.25 -24.54 13.56
N LYS A 11 37.87 -23.47 14.06
CA LYS A 11 37.23 -22.14 14.12
C LYS A 11 37.21 -21.42 12.78
N GLU A 12 38.23 -21.61 11.94
CA GLU A 12 38.26 -21.05 10.57
C GLU A 12 37.36 -21.85 9.61
N THR A 13 37.21 -23.17 9.78
CA THR A 13 36.30 -23.97 8.95
C THR A 13 34.83 -23.77 9.33
N LYS A 14 34.49 -23.48 10.60
CA LYS A 14 33.10 -23.13 10.99
C LYS A 14 32.72 -21.66 10.82
N MET A 15 33.67 -20.78 10.52
CA MET A 15 33.41 -19.38 10.20
C MET A 15 33.29 -19.12 8.69
N ASN A 16 33.64 -20.09 7.85
CA ASN A 16 33.57 -19.98 6.39
C ASN A 16 32.40 -20.75 5.73
N GLU A 17 31.51 -21.38 6.51
CA GLU A 17 30.23 -21.95 6.02
C GLU A 17 29.01 -21.09 6.38
N MET A 18 29.23 -19.86 6.84
CA MET A 18 28.23 -18.79 6.90
C MET A 18 28.69 -17.60 6.07
N SER A 19 29.22 -17.85 4.88
CA SER A 19 28.88 -16.98 3.76
C SER A 19 27.37 -17.11 3.56
N VAL A 20 26.63 -16.27 4.29
CA VAL A 20 25.20 -16.01 4.08
C VAL A 20 25.10 -15.50 2.64
N ASN A 21 25.01 -16.44 1.70
CA ASN A 21 24.61 -16.18 0.34
C ASN A 21 23.32 -15.36 0.44
N GLY A 22 23.28 -14.25 -0.28
CA GLY A 22 22.19 -13.27 -0.31
C GLY A 22 20.86 -13.81 -0.87
N GLU A 23 20.59 -15.10 -0.71
CA GLU A 23 19.37 -15.79 -1.17
C GLU A 23 18.13 -15.37 -0.39
N TRP A 24 18.26 -14.85 0.84
CA TRP A 24 17.10 -14.32 1.60
C TRP A 24 16.50 -13.06 0.98
N ARG A 25 17.29 -12.28 0.23
CA ARG A 25 16.79 -11.15 -0.58
C ARG A 25 16.07 -11.60 -1.85
N SER A 26 16.21 -12.88 -2.23
CA SER A 26 15.67 -13.48 -3.46
C SER A 26 14.40 -14.30 -3.23
N SER A 27 13.82 -14.30 -2.03
CA SER A 27 12.47 -14.84 -1.88
C SER A 27 11.51 -13.87 -2.59
N LYS A 28 10.97 -14.27 -3.75
CA LYS A 28 9.85 -13.58 -4.40
C LYS A 28 8.70 -13.57 -3.39
N VAL A 29 8.54 -12.46 -2.69
CA VAL A 29 7.35 -12.23 -1.88
C VAL A 29 6.25 -11.88 -2.88
N SER A 30 5.54 -12.90 -3.34
CA SER A 30 4.28 -12.74 -4.07
C SER A 30 3.20 -12.40 -3.06
N THR A 31 3.01 -11.11 -2.81
CA THR A 31 1.90 -10.63 -1.99
C THR A 31 0.63 -10.68 -2.83
N GLU A 32 -0.22 -11.66 -2.53
CA GLU A 32 -1.65 -11.63 -2.88
C GLU A 32 -2.25 -10.40 -2.20
N THR A 33 -2.48 -9.33 -2.96
CA THR A 33 -2.87 -8.03 -2.40
C THR A 33 -3.84 -7.35 -3.33
N THR A 34 -4.85 -6.76 -2.72
CA THR A 34 -5.82 -5.90 -3.38
C THR A 34 -5.91 -4.60 -2.63
N ILE A 35 -5.59 -3.54 -3.34
CA ILE A 35 -5.74 -2.16 -2.89
C ILE A 35 -6.71 -1.46 -3.83
N ILE A 36 -7.57 -0.61 -3.27
CA ILE A 36 -8.61 0.10 -4.01
C ILE A 36 -8.75 1.51 -3.47
N ALA A 37 -9.00 2.47 -4.36
CA ALA A 37 -9.46 3.79 -3.97
C ALA A 37 -10.57 4.27 -4.91
N VAL A 38 -11.57 4.91 -4.32
CA VAL A 38 -12.77 5.39 -5.01
C VAL A 38 -13.05 6.82 -4.57
N ARG A 39 -13.17 7.73 -5.53
CA ARG A 39 -13.66 9.10 -5.32
C ARG A 39 -15.18 9.11 -5.33
N TYR A 40 -15.77 9.83 -4.40
CA TYR A 40 -17.21 10.03 -4.28
C TYR A 40 -17.52 11.50 -3.95
N ASP A 41 -18.79 11.91 -4.00
CA ASP A 41 -19.16 13.35 -3.93
C ASP A 41 -18.79 14.03 -2.60
N GLY A 42 -18.63 13.25 -1.52
CA GLY A 42 -18.23 13.76 -0.21
C GLY A 42 -16.76 13.58 0.15
N GLY A 43 -15.95 12.89 -0.68
CA GLY A 43 -14.62 12.49 -0.28
C GLY A 43 -13.97 11.39 -1.12
N VAL A 44 -13.04 10.67 -0.50
CA VAL A 44 -12.44 9.46 -1.06
C VAL A 44 -12.52 8.32 -0.06
N VAL A 45 -12.71 7.11 -0.55
CA VAL A 45 -12.54 5.87 0.21
C VAL A 45 -11.29 5.19 -0.31
N ILE A 46 -10.40 4.78 0.57
CA ILE A 46 -9.24 3.95 0.25
C ILE A 46 -9.27 2.70 1.11
N GLY A 47 -8.96 1.56 0.50
CA GLY A 47 -9.08 0.26 1.13
C GLY A 47 -7.98 -0.70 0.73
N SER A 48 -7.68 -1.63 1.63
CA SER A 48 -6.82 -2.77 1.36
C SER A 48 -7.31 -4.03 2.06
N ASP A 49 -6.94 -5.17 1.50
CA ASP A 49 -6.92 -6.42 2.24
C ASP A 49 -5.81 -6.42 3.31
N SER A 50 -5.71 -7.49 4.09
CA SER A 50 -4.75 -7.62 5.19
C SER A 50 -3.90 -8.88 5.17
N ARG A 51 -4.08 -9.74 4.16
CA ARG A 51 -3.27 -10.93 3.99
C ARG A 51 -1.91 -10.53 3.47
N ALA A 52 -0.87 -11.08 4.07
CA ALA A 52 0.46 -11.10 3.51
C ALA A 52 0.93 -12.55 3.41
N SER A 53 1.48 -12.89 2.26
CA SER A 53 1.95 -14.22 1.92
C SER A 53 3.42 -14.17 1.54
N MET A 54 4.18 -15.21 1.88
CA MET A 54 5.54 -15.43 1.43
C MET A 54 5.53 -16.63 0.48
N GLY A 55 5.67 -16.34 -0.82
CA GLY A 55 5.42 -17.34 -1.86
C GLY A 55 3.92 -17.65 -2.01
N GLU A 56 3.61 -18.72 -2.77
CA GLU A 56 2.23 -19.10 -3.10
C GLU A 56 1.56 -19.94 -1.99
N GLU A 57 2.33 -20.51 -1.06
CA GLU A 57 1.82 -21.52 -0.12
C GLU A 57 1.70 -21.03 1.33
N TYR A 58 2.48 -20.02 1.72
CA TYR A 58 2.60 -19.63 3.13
C TYR A 58 2.02 -18.25 3.42
N VAL A 59 0.95 -18.20 4.21
CA VAL A 59 0.39 -16.94 4.73
C VAL A 59 1.20 -16.50 5.96
N SER A 60 1.99 -15.44 5.81
CA SER A 60 2.81 -14.90 6.91
C SER A 60 1.99 -14.10 7.92
N SER A 61 0.97 -13.38 7.44
CA SER A 61 0.06 -12.61 8.31
C SER A 61 -1.32 -12.44 7.66
N ARG A 62 -2.34 -12.24 8.50
CA ARG A 62 -3.74 -12.06 8.09
C ARG A 62 -4.36 -10.75 8.55
N VAL A 63 -3.54 -9.88 9.14
CA VAL A 63 -3.97 -8.66 9.84
C VAL A 63 -3.08 -7.45 9.52
N ILE A 64 -2.32 -7.50 8.42
CA ILE A 64 -1.46 -6.39 8.03
C ILE A 64 -2.32 -5.22 7.55
N ASN A 65 -2.07 -4.03 8.09
CA ASN A 65 -2.68 -2.82 7.57
C ASN A 65 -1.79 -2.22 6.47
N LYS A 66 -2.26 -2.27 5.22
CA LYS A 66 -1.56 -1.69 4.05
C LYS A 66 -2.03 -0.26 3.75
N VAL A 67 -3.08 0.22 4.44
CA VAL A 67 -3.55 1.60 4.38
C VAL A 67 -2.72 2.45 5.33
N ILE A 68 -1.79 3.20 4.74
CA ILE A 68 -0.84 4.06 5.44
C ILE A 68 -1.38 5.48 5.48
N GLN A 69 -1.39 6.08 6.66
CA GLN A 69 -1.67 7.50 6.79
C GLN A 69 -0.39 8.30 6.56
N VAL A 70 -0.43 9.15 5.56
CA VAL A 70 0.68 10.01 5.16
C VAL A 70 0.55 11.38 5.83
N HIS A 71 -0.67 11.90 5.86
CA HIS A 71 -1.05 13.14 6.54
C HIS A 71 -2.50 13.01 7.03
N ASP A 72 -3.01 14.00 7.77
CA ASP A 72 -4.36 13.96 8.38
C ASP A 72 -5.48 13.65 7.38
N LYS A 73 -5.34 14.13 6.15
CA LYS A 73 -6.29 13.92 5.04
C LYS A 73 -5.67 13.28 3.80
N ILE A 74 -4.51 12.63 3.95
CA ILE A 74 -3.84 11.94 2.84
C ILE A 74 -3.42 10.56 3.28
N PHE A 75 -3.86 9.57 2.51
CA PHE A 75 -3.58 8.16 2.72
C PHE A 75 -2.96 7.56 1.48
N CYS A 76 -2.20 6.50 1.69
CA CYS A 76 -1.59 5.76 0.61
C CYS A 76 -1.66 4.26 0.89
N CYS A 77 -1.85 3.49 -0.17
CA CYS A 77 -1.72 2.05 -0.16
C CYS A 77 -0.56 1.64 -1.06
N MET A 78 0.14 0.59 -0.66
CA MET A 78 1.22 -0.01 -1.45
C MET A 78 0.86 -1.46 -1.77
N ALA A 79 1.08 -1.87 -3.01
CA ALA A 79 0.93 -3.26 -3.43
C ALA A 79 2.13 -3.67 -4.29
N GLY A 80 2.73 -4.83 -3.96
CA GLY A 80 3.90 -5.36 -4.64
C GLY A 80 4.88 -6.06 -3.70
N SER A 81 6.03 -6.43 -4.25
CA SER A 81 7.07 -7.16 -3.51
C SER A 81 7.58 -6.31 -2.35
N LEU A 82 7.66 -6.91 -1.15
CA LEU A 82 8.12 -6.25 0.08
C LEU A 82 7.30 -5.00 0.49
N ALA A 83 6.08 -4.84 -0.03
CA ALA A 83 5.27 -3.66 0.24
C ALA A 83 5.08 -3.41 1.74
N ASP A 84 4.86 -4.49 2.50
CA ASP A 84 4.66 -4.44 3.95
C ASP A 84 5.93 -4.01 4.70
N ALA A 85 7.12 -4.46 4.25
CA ALA A 85 8.40 -4.12 4.88
C ALA A 85 8.84 -2.68 4.56
N GLN A 86 8.49 -2.20 3.35
CA GLN A 86 8.88 -0.88 2.86
C GLN A 86 7.91 0.23 3.25
N ALA A 87 6.71 -0.11 3.74
CA ALA A 87 5.74 0.83 4.31
C ALA A 87 6.38 1.77 5.35
N SER A 88 7.18 1.24 6.27
CA SER A 88 7.83 2.03 7.33
C SER A 88 8.91 3.00 6.78
N GLN A 89 9.65 2.58 5.76
CA GLN A 89 10.64 3.44 5.09
C GLN A 89 9.93 4.55 4.31
N MET A 90 8.86 4.20 3.61
CA MET A 90 7.99 5.15 2.92
C MET A 90 7.43 6.20 3.91
N LEU A 91 6.84 5.80 5.04
CA LEU A 91 6.39 6.76 6.07
C LEU A 91 7.52 7.71 6.49
N SER A 92 8.73 7.18 6.70
CA SER A 92 9.88 7.96 7.13
C SER A 92 10.33 8.95 6.05
N SER A 93 10.41 8.51 4.79
CA SER A 93 10.75 9.37 3.65
C SER A 93 9.72 10.48 3.48
N ILE A 94 8.43 10.16 3.54
CA ILE A 94 7.39 11.16 3.41
C ILE A 94 7.38 12.11 4.62
N SER A 95 7.47 11.59 5.83
CA SER A 95 7.48 12.41 7.05
C SER A 95 8.69 13.34 7.06
N SER A 96 9.86 12.90 6.57
CA SER A 96 11.03 13.76 6.42
C SER A 96 10.84 14.85 5.38
N VAL A 97 10.18 14.55 4.25
CA VAL A 97 9.92 15.53 3.19
C VAL A 97 8.80 16.48 3.58
N PHE A 98 7.71 16.01 4.17
CA PHE A 98 6.68 16.90 4.71
C PHE A 98 7.22 17.68 5.88
N THR A 99 7.95 17.10 6.84
CA THR A 99 8.51 17.90 7.95
C THR A 99 9.57 18.87 7.45
N GLY A 100 10.43 18.49 6.50
CA GLY A 100 11.48 19.34 5.93
C GLY A 100 10.94 20.42 4.99
N GLN A 101 9.94 20.11 4.15
CA GLN A 101 9.23 21.11 3.35
C GLN A 101 8.34 21.96 4.22
N HIS A 102 7.61 21.41 5.20
CA HIS A 102 6.91 22.18 6.22
C HIS A 102 7.90 23.08 6.97
N MET A 103 9.14 22.63 7.25
CA MET A 103 10.23 23.44 7.83
C MET A 103 10.56 24.67 6.96
N SER A 104 10.61 24.49 5.63
CA SER A 104 10.80 25.59 4.66
C SER A 104 9.53 26.43 4.41
N ILE A 105 8.36 25.85 4.68
CA ILE A 105 7.02 26.43 4.55
C ILE A 105 6.52 26.88 5.94
N TYR A 106 7.38 27.05 6.97
CA TYR A 106 6.96 27.64 8.27
C TYR A 106 6.44 29.08 8.14
N LEU A 107 6.50 29.67 6.94
CA LEU A 107 5.85 30.93 6.59
C LEU A 107 4.40 30.78 6.10
N GLN A 108 3.91 29.58 5.76
CA GLN A 108 2.52 29.36 5.31
C GLN A 108 1.94 28.05 5.86
N LEU A 109 1.05 28.17 6.84
CA LEU A 109 0.30 27.11 7.54
C LEU A 109 -0.68 26.29 6.67
N GLU A 110 -0.43 26.12 5.37
CA GLU A 110 -1.39 25.44 4.47
C GLU A 110 -1.19 23.91 4.46
N PRO A 111 -2.26 23.11 4.61
CA PRO A 111 -2.17 21.65 4.49
C PRO A 111 -1.59 21.22 3.13
N PRO A 112 -0.79 20.13 3.08
CA PRO A 112 -0.19 19.66 1.84
C PRO A 112 -1.24 19.21 0.82
N LEU A 113 -0.90 19.36 -0.46
CA LEU A 113 -1.73 18.91 -1.57
C LEU A 113 -1.58 17.40 -1.79
N VAL A 114 -2.68 16.74 -2.20
CA VAL A 114 -2.66 15.30 -2.51
C VAL A 114 -1.67 15.01 -3.66
N LYS A 115 -1.63 15.90 -4.66
CA LYS A 115 -0.69 15.82 -5.78
C LYS A 115 0.77 15.87 -5.35
N SER A 116 1.10 16.63 -4.30
CA SER A 116 2.46 16.69 -3.76
C SER A 116 2.86 15.35 -3.12
N ALA A 117 1.94 14.70 -2.39
CA ALA A 117 2.18 13.36 -1.85
C ALA A 117 2.40 12.33 -2.97
N ALA A 118 1.61 12.40 -4.05
CA ALA A 118 1.80 11.53 -5.23
C ALA A 118 3.14 11.78 -5.93
N ALA A 119 3.62 13.03 -5.99
CA ALA A 119 4.94 13.36 -6.55
C ALA A 119 6.10 12.78 -5.73
N ILE A 120 5.98 12.81 -4.39
CA ILE A 120 6.96 12.19 -3.49
C ILE A 120 6.97 10.67 -3.71
N MET A 121 5.79 10.04 -3.80
CA MET A 121 5.69 8.61 -4.11
C MET A 121 6.34 8.24 -5.43
N ARG A 122 6.07 9.02 -6.47
CA ARG A 122 6.72 8.85 -7.77
C ARG A 122 8.23 8.91 -7.66
N SER A 123 8.77 9.89 -6.93
CA SER A 123 10.23 9.99 -6.75
C SER A 123 10.77 8.76 -6.02
N PHE A 124 10.07 8.29 -4.99
CA PHE A 124 10.45 7.10 -4.25
C PHE A 124 10.47 5.83 -5.13
N CYS A 125 9.41 5.61 -5.93
CA CYS A 125 9.35 4.54 -6.93
C CYS A 125 10.50 4.63 -7.92
N TYR A 126 10.75 5.83 -8.44
CA TYR A 126 11.74 6.03 -9.49
C TYR A 126 13.17 5.80 -8.99
N THR A 127 13.49 6.25 -7.78
CA THR A 127 14.80 6.03 -7.14
C THR A 127 15.06 4.55 -6.86
N HIS A 128 14.03 3.80 -6.45
CA HIS A 128 14.17 2.38 -6.10
C HIS A 128 13.66 1.42 -7.18
N ARG A 129 13.49 1.88 -8.42
CA ARG A 129 12.88 1.10 -9.52
C ARG A 129 13.53 -0.26 -9.79
N ASP A 130 14.82 -0.41 -9.48
CA ASP A 130 15.57 -1.64 -9.70
C ASP A 130 15.44 -2.64 -8.53
N GLU A 131 15.03 -2.16 -7.35
CA GLU A 131 14.85 -2.94 -6.12
C GLU A 131 13.37 -3.15 -5.75
N LEU A 132 12.50 -2.25 -6.21
CA LEU A 132 11.12 -2.11 -5.80
C LEU A 132 10.18 -2.41 -6.97
N SER A 133 9.50 -3.55 -6.89
CA SER A 133 8.40 -3.91 -7.78
C SER A 133 7.08 -3.68 -7.05
N ALA A 134 6.74 -2.40 -6.81
CA ALA A 134 5.51 -2.01 -6.14
C ALA A 134 4.83 -0.80 -6.79
N GLY A 135 3.51 -0.85 -6.83
CA GLY A 135 2.63 0.24 -7.22
C GLY A 135 2.00 0.88 -5.98
N PHE A 136 1.62 2.14 -6.11
CA PHE A 136 1.03 2.92 -5.04
C PHE A 136 -0.30 3.50 -5.47
N ILE A 137 -1.23 3.59 -4.53
CA ILE A 137 -2.44 4.39 -4.67
C ILE A 137 -2.37 5.48 -3.60
N VAL A 138 -2.44 6.74 -4.00
CA VAL A 138 -2.51 7.89 -3.10
C VAL A 138 -3.91 8.47 -3.21
N ALA A 139 -4.62 8.52 -2.09
CA ALA A 139 -5.96 9.09 -2.03
C ALA A 139 -6.02 10.10 -0.89
N GLY A 140 -6.67 11.23 -1.13
CA GLY A 140 -6.84 12.22 -0.09
C GLY A 140 -7.84 13.30 -0.47
N TRP A 141 -7.95 14.26 0.43
CA TRP A 141 -8.74 15.46 0.23
C TRP A 141 -7.87 16.69 0.48
N ASP A 142 -7.85 17.62 -0.47
CA ASP A 142 -7.25 18.93 -0.30
C ASP A 142 -8.28 20.06 -0.47
N ARG A 143 -7.93 21.26 0.00
CA ARG A 143 -8.82 22.43 -0.07
C ARG A 143 -8.94 22.99 -1.50
N LYS A 144 -7.95 22.73 -2.37
CA LYS A 144 -7.85 23.38 -3.70
C LYS A 144 -8.60 22.61 -4.78
N ASN A 145 -8.50 21.29 -4.78
CA ASN A 145 -9.05 20.39 -5.80
C ASN A 145 -10.08 19.41 -5.22
N GLY A 146 -10.21 19.33 -3.89
CA GLY A 146 -11.17 18.47 -3.21
C GLY A 146 -10.69 17.02 -3.14
N PRO A 147 -11.59 16.03 -3.32
CA PRO A 147 -11.21 14.62 -3.26
C PRO A 147 -10.45 14.18 -4.51
N GLN A 148 -9.28 13.58 -4.32
CA GLN A 148 -8.41 13.14 -5.42
C GLN A 148 -7.86 11.73 -5.18
N VAL A 149 -7.73 10.97 -6.26
CA VAL A 149 -7.14 9.63 -6.28
C VAL A 149 -6.09 9.59 -7.38
N PHE A 150 -4.86 9.25 -6.99
CA PHE A 150 -3.71 9.12 -7.87
C PHE A 150 -3.18 7.69 -7.82
N GLN A 151 -3.04 7.07 -8.99
CA GLN A 151 -2.31 5.84 -9.16
C GLN A 151 -0.86 6.17 -9.53
N VAL A 152 0.09 5.59 -8.80
CA VAL A 152 1.52 5.63 -9.13
C VAL A 152 1.94 4.23 -9.57
N SER A 153 2.22 4.10 -10.86
CA SER A 153 2.66 2.82 -11.45
C SER A 153 4.12 2.53 -11.11
N LEU A 154 4.55 1.28 -11.26
CA LEU A 154 5.94 0.84 -11.03
C LEU A 154 6.96 1.69 -11.82
N GLY A 155 6.58 2.15 -13.03
CA GLY A 155 7.41 3.04 -13.86
C GLY A 155 7.48 4.51 -13.40
N GLY A 156 6.87 4.86 -12.27
CA GLY A 156 6.82 6.24 -11.77
C GLY A 156 5.88 7.16 -12.58
N MET A 157 4.90 6.59 -13.29
CA MET A 157 3.82 7.36 -13.91
C MET A 157 2.76 7.68 -12.86
N ILE A 158 2.31 8.94 -12.82
CA ILE A 158 1.19 9.38 -11.99
C ILE A 158 -0.03 9.55 -12.89
N LEU A 159 -1.14 8.88 -12.55
CA LEU A 159 -2.41 9.01 -13.22
C LEU A 159 -3.50 9.39 -12.22
N GLU A 160 -4.24 10.46 -12.48
CA GLU A 160 -5.43 10.83 -11.72
C GLU A 160 -6.64 10.06 -12.26
N GLN A 161 -7.38 9.38 -11.39
CA GLN A 161 -8.53 8.58 -11.78
C GLN A 161 -9.69 8.78 -10.80
N ALA A 162 -10.91 8.49 -11.23
CA ALA A 162 -12.08 8.54 -10.34
C ALA A 162 -12.12 7.32 -9.40
N PHE A 163 -11.71 6.15 -9.89
CA PHE A 163 -11.39 5.00 -9.06
C PHE A 163 -10.15 4.33 -9.62
N THR A 164 -9.41 3.62 -8.76
CA THR A 164 -8.27 2.82 -9.18
C THR A 164 -8.13 1.62 -8.27
N ILE A 165 -7.64 0.53 -8.83
CA ILE A 165 -7.41 -0.75 -8.15
C ILE A 165 -5.99 -1.15 -8.48
N GLY A 166 -5.33 -1.81 -7.54
CA GLY A 166 -3.95 -2.27 -7.73
C GLY A 166 -3.65 -3.53 -6.92
N GLY A 167 -2.49 -4.11 -7.20
CA GLY A 167 -2.04 -5.36 -6.62
C GLY A 167 -2.42 -6.59 -7.46
N SER A 168 -1.90 -7.74 -7.07
CA SER A 168 -2.10 -9.02 -7.79
C SER A 168 -3.56 -9.46 -7.84
N GLY A 169 -4.35 -9.14 -6.80
CA GLY A 169 -5.78 -9.47 -6.74
C GLY A 169 -6.68 -8.55 -7.58
N SER A 170 -6.18 -7.38 -7.97
CA SER A 170 -6.94 -6.41 -8.78
C SER A 170 -7.42 -6.97 -10.12
N THR A 171 -6.63 -7.88 -10.73
CA THR A 171 -6.95 -8.52 -12.02
C THR A 171 -8.31 -9.22 -12.01
N PHE A 172 -8.77 -9.73 -10.87
CA PHE A 172 -10.04 -10.45 -10.75
C PHE A 172 -11.25 -9.55 -10.58
N ILE A 173 -11.06 -8.34 -10.05
CA ILE A 173 -12.15 -7.43 -9.69
C ILE A 173 -12.29 -6.22 -10.61
N TYR A 174 -11.37 -6.00 -11.56
CA TYR A 174 -11.48 -4.89 -12.51
C TYR A 174 -12.82 -4.86 -13.25
N GLY A 175 -13.26 -5.98 -13.81
CA GLY A 175 -14.53 -6.04 -14.54
C GLY A 175 -15.76 -5.81 -13.65
N TYR A 176 -15.71 -6.32 -12.41
CA TYR A 176 -16.77 -6.09 -11.44
C TYR A 176 -16.84 -4.61 -11.02
N ALA A 177 -15.68 -4.03 -10.70
CA ALA A 177 -15.60 -2.66 -10.24
C ALA A 177 -15.98 -1.67 -11.33
N ASP A 178 -15.58 -1.91 -12.58
CA ASP A 178 -15.98 -1.07 -13.71
C ASP A 178 -17.50 -1.12 -13.96
N ALA A 179 -18.13 -2.29 -13.81
CA ALA A 179 -19.57 -2.44 -13.95
C ALA A 179 -20.38 -1.76 -12.82
N LYS A 180 -19.84 -1.74 -11.60
CA LYS A 180 -20.51 -1.18 -10.42
C LYS A 180 -20.21 0.30 -10.21
N PHE A 181 -19.04 0.77 -10.67
CA PHE A 181 -18.63 2.15 -10.52
C PHE A 181 -19.54 3.09 -11.33
N LYS A 182 -19.95 4.18 -10.69
CA LYS A 182 -20.71 5.26 -11.32
C LYS A 182 -20.13 6.61 -10.89
N PRO A 183 -20.05 7.61 -11.79
CA PRO A 183 -19.75 8.96 -11.39
C PRO A 183 -20.79 9.47 -10.38
N GLY A 184 -20.36 10.09 -9.29
CA GLY A 184 -21.25 10.63 -8.27
C GLY A 184 -21.85 9.59 -7.31
N MET A 185 -21.13 8.49 -7.05
CA MET A 185 -21.55 7.51 -6.05
C MET A 185 -21.69 8.14 -4.66
N THR A 186 -22.57 7.55 -3.86
CA THR A 186 -22.70 7.87 -2.43
C THR A 186 -21.56 7.27 -1.63
N ARG A 187 -21.43 7.68 -0.36
CA ARG A 187 -20.45 7.13 0.57
C ARG A 187 -20.64 5.62 0.72
N GLU A 188 -21.88 5.18 0.88
CA GLU A 188 -22.25 3.78 1.14
C GLU A 188 -21.98 2.88 -0.07
N GLU A 189 -22.31 3.35 -1.28
CA GLU A 189 -22.01 2.62 -2.51
C GLU A 189 -20.49 2.50 -2.74
N SER A 190 -19.74 3.56 -2.46
CA SER A 190 -18.28 3.56 -2.57
C SER A 190 -17.63 2.64 -1.54
N LEU A 191 -18.19 2.60 -0.33
CA LEU A 191 -17.76 1.69 0.72
C LEU A 191 -18.04 0.24 0.34
N SER A 192 -19.22 -0.05 -0.21
CA SER A 192 -19.55 -1.39 -0.71
C SER A 192 -18.58 -1.81 -1.81
N LEU A 193 -18.29 -0.94 -2.78
CA LEU A 193 -17.33 -1.22 -3.84
C LEU A 193 -15.92 -1.49 -3.29
N ALA A 194 -15.50 -0.76 -2.25
CA ALA A 194 -14.21 -0.98 -1.60
C ALA A 194 -14.16 -2.25 -0.72
N MET A 195 -15.30 -2.73 -0.24
CA MET A 195 -15.42 -3.98 0.54
C MET A 195 -15.49 -5.24 -0.31
N ASP A 196 -15.87 -5.10 -1.59
CA ASP A 196 -15.92 -6.22 -2.53
C ASP A 196 -14.48 -6.60 -2.94
N SER A 197 -13.78 -7.24 -2.02
CA SER A 197 -12.44 -7.79 -2.26
C SER A 197 -12.51 -9.03 -3.13
N ASP A 198 -11.45 -9.28 -3.88
CA ASP A 198 -11.22 -10.54 -4.57
C ASP A 198 -11.09 -11.71 -3.58
N ASN A 199 -11.20 -12.94 -4.10
CA ASN A 199 -11.06 -14.18 -3.34
C ASN A 199 -9.60 -14.62 -3.14
N VAL A 200 -8.65 -14.01 -3.86
CA VAL A 200 -7.22 -14.32 -3.77
C VAL A 200 -6.61 -13.61 -2.56
N SER A 201 -6.97 -12.34 -2.39
CA SER A 201 -6.71 -11.58 -1.17
C SER A 201 -7.70 -11.97 -0.06
N GLY A 202 -7.33 -11.80 1.21
CA GLY A 202 -8.19 -12.26 2.31
C GLY A 202 -7.89 -11.66 3.67
N GLY A 203 -8.61 -12.13 4.68
CA GLY A 203 -8.49 -11.66 6.06
C GLY A 203 -9.54 -10.61 6.39
N VAL A 204 -9.09 -9.48 6.93
CA VAL A 204 -9.90 -8.30 7.25
C VAL A 204 -9.67 -7.20 6.20
N VAL A 205 -10.67 -6.33 6.01
CA VAL A 205 -10.54 -5.18 5.11
C VAL A 205 -10.29 -3.93 5.94
N HIS A 206 -9.19 -3.26 5.64
CA HIS A 206 -8.86 -1.95 6.19
C HIS A 206 -9.40 -0.88 5.26
N LEU A 207 -10.20 0.04 5.81
CA LEU A 207 -10.78 1.15 5.06
C LEU A 207 -10.40 2.46 5.74
N ALA A 208 -10.10 3.49 4.94
CA ALA A 208 -10.04 4.86 5.38
C ALA A 208 -10.94 5.72 4.50
N ILE A 209 -11.85 6.45 5.14
CA ILE A 209 -12.80 7.35 4.52
C ILE A 209 -12.31 8.76 4.82
N VAL A 210 -11.90 9.47 3.78
CA VAL A 210 -11.35 10.83 3.90
C VAL A 210 -12.36 11.82 3.35
N THR A 211 -12.67 12.83 4.15
CA THR A 211 -13.60 13.91 3.82
C THR A 211 -12.94 15.26 4.12
N GLU A 212 -13.63 16.36 3.79
CA GLU A 212 -13.20 17.71 4.18
C GLU A 212 -12.96 17.84 5.70
N LYS A 213 -13.85 17.24 6.51
CA LYS A 213 -13.85 17.34 7.97
C LYS A 213 -12.71 16.54 8.63
N GLY A 214 -12.22 15.51 7.96
CA GLY A 214 -11.20 14.62 8.50
C GLY A 214 -11.27 13.22 7.91
N ALA A 215 -10.50 12.31 8.51
CA ALA A 215 -10.42 10.92 8.09
C ALA A 215 -10.95 9.96 9.17
N GLU A 216 -11.77 9.01 8.76
CA GLU A 216 -12.30 7.93 9.59
C GLU A 216 -11.70 6.60 9.11
N ARG A 217 -11.20 5.78 10.04
CA ARG A 217 -10.69 4.44 9.72
C ARG A 217 -11.68 3.38 10.19
N GLN A 218 -11.95 2.41 9.35
CA GLN A 218 -12.81 1.27 9.67
C GLN A 218 -12.07 -0.04 9.40
N LEU A 219 -12.27 -1.00 10.30
CA LEU A 219 -11.80 -2.37 10.13
C LEU A 219 -13.02 -3.27 9.99
N ILE A 220 -13.18 -3.86 8.81
CA ILE A 220 -14.28 -4.80 8.56
C ILE A 220 -13.73 -6.22 8.72
N PRO A 221 -14.19 -6.98 9.73
CA PRO A 221 -13.78 -8.36 9.87
C PRO A 221 -14.40 -9.20 8.75
N GLY A 222 -13.69 -10.24 8.28
CA GLY A 222 -14.09 -11.04 7.14
C GLY A 222 -15.49 -11.66 7.24
N ASN A 223 -15.97 -11.96 8.46
CA ASN A 223 -17.31 -12.48 8.71
C ASN A 223 -18.45 -11.45 8.50
N LYS A 224 -18.12 -10.17 8.35
CA LYS A 224 -19.05 -9.08 8.06
C LYS A 224 -18.92 -8.56 6.63
N LEU A 225 -18.03 -9.14 5.82
CA LEU A 225 -17.91 -8.77 4.43
C LEU A 225 -19.17 -9.22 3.66
N PRO A 226 -19.63 -8.42 2.69
CA PRO A 226 -20.71 -8.83 1.81
C PRO A 226 -20.28 -10.10 1.07
N VAL A 227 -21.08 -11.16 1.19
CA VAL A 227 -20.88 -12.34 0.36
C VAL A 227 -21.26 -11.92 -1.06
N LEU A 228 -20.31 -11.98 -1.99
CA LEU A 228 -20.58 -11.78 -3.41
C LEU A 228 -21.70 -12.75 -3.80
N GLN A 229 -22.90 -12.22 -4.04
CA GLN A 229 -24.00 -13.02 -4.52
C GLN A 229 -23.55 -13.60 -5.85
N SER A 230 -23.54 -14.93 -5.95
CA SER A 230 -23.26 -15.63 -7.20
C SER A 230 -24.17 -15.02 -8.27
N LEU A 231 -23.57 -14.42 -9.29
CA LEU A 231 -24.28 -14.08 -10.53
C LEU A 231 -24.87 -15.39 -11.05
N ALA A 232 -26.19 -15.55 -10.85
CA ALA A 232 -26.99 -16.61 -11.44
C ALA A 232 -27.22 -16.32 -12.92
#